data_AF-A0A8S8ZYG4-F1
#
_entry.id   AF-A0A8S8ZYG4-F1
#
_cell.length_a   1.000
_cell.length_b   1.000
_cell.length_c   1.000
_cell.angle_alpha   90.00
_cell.angle_beta   90.00
_cell.angle_gamma   90.00
#
_symmetry.space_group_name_H-M   'P 1'
#
loop_
_entity.id
_entity.type
_entity.pdbx_description
1 polymer ?
#
loop_
_entity_poly.entity_id
_entity_poly.type
_entity_poly.pdbx_seq_one_letter_code
_entity_poly.pdbx_strand_id
1 'polypeptide(L)'
;MASRRPTLRLFAQCKTKPQFNYTWTPRRAASSFQSSGSARQAFSNSRNYLTLAAAGLAVATTLSYKMAVDDPIRCDTPTLAERDQQTKREKGVTDASPMRLRMEKFVKEQQKEIVRALEEADGTPFRVDEWQRKEGGGGITCVLQDGKVFEKAGVGVSVVYGTLPKPAIIKMRANHKNLAQDDNIPDSLEFFAAGLSLIVHPKNPMAPTVHLNYRYFETANPDGSSGAWWFGGGSDLTPSYLFDEDAIHFHKTLKEVCDAHDKEYYPRFKKWCDEYFYNKHRGESRGIGGIFFDDLDETVSDKENTFAFVQDALKSFAPNYISIINKRKDMPFTEKEKEWQQIRRGKYVEFNLVHDRGTAFGLNTPGARVESILMSLPLTARWEYMYEPEPKSREARLVEVLKNPKEWV
;
A
#
# COMPACT_ATOMS: atom_id res chain seq x y z
N MET A 1 30.64 -34.91 45.60
CA MET A 1 30.65 -33.83 46.62
C MET A 1 30.02 -32.60 45.96
N ALA A 2 29.08 -31.84 46.54
CA ALA A 2 29.04 -31.21 47.87
C ALA A 2 30.09 -30.08 48.00
N SER A 3 29.78 -28.86 48.44
CA SER A 3 28.51 -28.34 48.99
C SER A 3 28.34 -26.81 48.82
N ARG A 4 27.08 -26.32 48.98
CA ARG A 4 26.55 -25.19 49.79
C ARG A 4 27.44 -23.91 49.99
N ARG A 5 26.95 -22.65 49.91
CA ARG A 5 25.86 -21.95 50.70
C ARG A 5 26.10 -21.94 52.23
N PRO A 6 25.62 -20.97 53.06
CA PRO A 6 24.48 -20.02 52.90
C PRO A 6 24.85 -18.58 52.42
N THR A 7 24.63 -17.38 53.01
CA THR A 7 24.14 -16.82 54.32
C THR A 7 23.92 -15.28 54.18
N LEU A 8 23.00 -14.54 54.83
CA LEU A 8 21.65 -14.82 55.40
C LEU A 8 20.87 -13.52 55.82
N ARG A 9 19.60 -13.33 55.40
CA ARG A 9 18.49 -12.58 56.11
C ARG A 9 18.71 -11.07 56.46
N LEU A 10 17.83 -10.31 57.15
CA LEU A 10 16.51 -10.51 57.84
C LEU A 10 15.57 -9.32 57.49
N PHE A 11 14.35 -9.52 56.98
CA PHE A 11 13.02 -9.49 57.69
C PHE A 11 12.41 -8.07 57.84
N ALA A 12 11.11 -7.86 58.13
CA ALA A 12 10.06 -8.72 58.71
C ALA A 12 8.67 -8.50 58.01
N GLN A 13 7.80 -9.52 57.83
CA GLN A 13 6.67 -9.98 58.71
C GLN A 13 5.46 -9.01 58.79
N CYS A 14 4.17 -9.38 58.90
CA CYS A 14 3.37 -10.64 58.94
C CYS A 14 1.87 -10.24 58.64
N LYS A 15 0.70 -10.92 58.82
CA LYS A 15 0.05 -12.22 59.21
C LYS A 15 -1.47 -12.00 58.85
N THR A 16 -2.44 -12.90 58.62
CA THR A 16 -2.67 -14.34 58.29
C THR A 16 -4.15 -14.45 57.79
N LYS A 17 -4.56 -15.31 56.85
CA LYS A 17 -5.09 -16.71 56.99
C LYS A 17 -6.12 -16.96 58.14
N PRO A 18 -7.11 -17.89 58.02
CA PRO A 18 -7.47 -18.79 56.89
C PRO A 18 -8.99 -18.85 56.54
N GLN A 19 -9.43 -19.89 55.82
CA GLN A 19 -10.80 -20.19 55.32
C GLN A 19 -11.72 -20.91 56.34
N PHE A 20 -13.03 -21.00 56.07
CA PHE A 20 -13.76 -22.30 55.96
C PHE A 20 -15.17 -22.14 55.32
N ASN A 21 -15.74 -23.24 54.80
CA ASN A 21 -17.08 -23.33 54.19
C ASN A 21 -18.14 -23.80 55.20
N TYR A 22 -19.44 -23.50 54.99
CA TYR A 22 -20.48 -24.49 54.61
C TYR A 22 -21.86 -23.85 54.34
N THR A 23 -22.82 -24.67 53.88
CA THR A 23 -24.12 -24.31 53.29
C THR A 23 -25.32 -24.62 54.20
N TRP A 24 -26.42 -23.85 54.15
CA TRP A 24 -27.77 -24.32 53.72
C TRP A 24 -28.86 -23.22 53.73
N THR A 25 -29.97 -23.44 53.02
CA THR A 25 -31.17 -22.57 52.99
C THR A 25 -32.46 -23.37 53.23
N PRO A 26 -33.36 -22.97 54.14
CA PRO A 26 -34.69 -23.58 54.27
C PRO A 26 -35.75 -22.91 53.38
N ARG A 27 -36.72 -23.69 52.89
CA ARG A 27 -38.01 -23.23 52.34
C ARG A 27 -39.14 -23.60 53.30
N ARG A 28 -40.11 -22.69 53.51
CA ARG A 28 -41.57 -23.00 53.59
C ARG A 28 -42.40 -21.71 53.55
N ALA A 29 -43.72 -21.84 53.42
CA ALA A 29 -44.63 -20.74 53.12
C ALA A 29 -45.88 -20.73 54.03
N ALA A 30 -46.49 -19.55 54.17
CA ALA A 30 -47.76 -19.24 54.81
C ALA A 30 -48.25 -17.94 54.12
N SER A 31 -49.34 -17.94 53.34
CA SER A 31 -50.77 -18.01 53.69
C SER A 31 -51.38 -16.65 54.05
N SER A 32 -52.54 -16.38 53.46
CA SER A 32 -53.22 -15.09 53.28
C SER A 32 -54.13 -14.62 54.44
N PHE A 33 -54.70 -13.41 54.26
CA PHE A 33 -56.03 -12.89 54.66
C PHE A 33 -56.13 -11.67 55.63
N GLN A 34 -56.64 -10.56 55.05
CA GLN A 34 -57.58 -9.53 55.54
C GLN A 34 -57.38 -8.67 56.81
N SER A 35 -57.52 -7.35 56.56
CA SER A 35 -58.11 -6.31 57.45
C SER A 35 -57.25 -5.85 58.65
N SER A 36 -57.46 -4.69 59.27
CA SER A 36 -58.41 -3.57 59.04
C SER A 36 -57.76 -2.23 59.50
N GLY A 37 -58.48 -1.11 59.40
CA GLY A 37 -58.14 0.14 60.12
C GLY A 37 -57.67 1.30 59.24
N SER A 38 -58.36 2.44 59.34
CA SER A 38 -58.09 3.67 58.59
C SER A 38 -57.35 4.74 59.41
N ALA A 39 -57.05 5.87 58.76
CA ALA A 39 -56.63 7.17 59.32
C ALA A 39 -55.14 7.38 59.71
N ARG A 40 -54.34 7.83 58.73
CA ARG A 40 -53.18 8.75 58.92
C ARG A 40 -52.69 9.42 57.61
N GLN A 41 -53.62 9.90 56.78
CA GLN A 41 -53.34 10.40 55.42
C GLN A 41 -53.40 11.93 55.34
N ALA A 42 -52.37 12.62 55.86
CA ALA A 42 -52.26 14.09 55.77
C ALA A 42 -50.81 14.63 55.72
N PHE A 43 -49.87 14.04 56.49
CA PHE A 43 -48.54 14.62 56.74
C PHE A 43 -47.36 13.99 55.95
N SER A 44 -47.63 13.14 54.94
CA SER A 44 -46.57 12.45 54.18
C SER A 44 -45.97 13.26 53.02
N ASN A 45 -46.83 13.94 52.25
CA ASN A 45 -46.46 14.36 50.89
C ASN A 45 -45.41 15.49 50.83
N SER A 46 -45.51 16.52 51.68
CA SER A 46 -44.58 17.67 51.66
C SER A 46 -43.13 17.27 51.91
N ARG A 47 -42.91 16.29 52.80
CA ARG A 47 -41.58 15.76 53.11
C ARG A 47 -40.96 15.00 51.94
N ASN A 48 -41.78 14.30 51.16
CA ASN A 48 -41.36 13.56 49.97
C ASN A 48 -41.02 14.49 48.78
N TYR A 49 -41.76 15.60 48.60
CA TYR A 49 -41.39 16.60 47.59
C TYR A 49 -40.09 17.33 47.96
N LEU A 50 -39.86 17.62 49.24
CA LEU A 50 -38.61 18.23 49.71
C LEU A 50 -37.40 17.28 49.55
N THR A 51 -37.54 15.97 49.83
CA THR A 51 -36.44 15.02 49.59
C THR A 51 -36.20 14.76 48.10
N LEU A 52 -37.24 14.72 47.26
CA LEU A 52 -37.08 14.63 45.81
C LEU A 52 -36.42 15.89 45.22
N ALA A 53 -36.82 17.09 45.67
CA ALA A 53 -36.20 18.34 45.25
C ALA A 53 -34.72 18.41 45.70
N ALA A 54 -34.41 18.05 46.94
CA ALA A 54 -33.03 18.01 47.44
C ALA A 54 -32.17 16.97 46.72
N ALA A 55 -32.72 15.78 46.42
CA ALA A 55 -32.03 14.76 45.64
C ALA A 55 -31.79 15.21 44.19
N GLY A 56 -32.77 15.85 43.55
CA GLY A 56 -32.63 16.44 42.22
C GLY A 56 -31.58 17.55 42.20
N LEU A 57 -31.56 18.43 43.21
CA LEU A 57 -30.56 19.48 43.33
C LEU A 57 -29.16 18.90 43.56
N ALA A 58 -29.02 17.87 44.40
CA ALA A 58 -27.74 17.20 44.66
C ALA A 58 -27.20 16.46 43.42
N VAL A 59 -28.07 15.80 42.66
CA VAL A 59 -27.71 15.17 41.36
C VAL A 59 -27.32 16.23 40.34
N ALA A 60 -28.06 17.34 40.23
CA ALA A 60 -27.74 18.44 39.34
C ALA A 60 -26.40 19.11 39.70
N THR A 61 -26.12 19.36 40.99
CA THR A 61 -24.84 19.94 41.42
C THR A 61 -23.68 18.97 41.29
N THR A 62 -23.87 17.66 41.49
CA THR A 62 -22.78 16.68 41.29
C THR A 62 -22.49 16.42 39.81
N LEU A 63 -23.50 16.46 38.92
CA LEU A 63 -23.30 16.50 37.47
C LEU A 63 -22.60 17.77 37.02
N SER A 64 -23.04 18.94 37.49
CA SER A 64 -22.43 20.24 37.16
C SER A 64 -20.99 20.34 37.67
N TYR A 65 -20.72 19.82 38.87
CA TYR A 65 -19.36 19.74 39.42
C TYR A 65 -18.49 18.79 38.61
N LYS A 66 -18.99 17.62 38.21
CA LYS A 66 -18.27 16.73 37.28
C LYS A 66 -17.95 17.43 35.96
N MET A 67 -18.94 18.05 35.31
CA MET A 67 -18.73 18.76 34.05
C MET A 67 -17.85 20.01 34.15
N ALA A 68 -17.48 20.45 35.37
CA ALA A 68 -16.59 21.57 35.63
C ALA A 68 -15.23 21.17 36.25
N VAL A 69 -15.01 19.88 36.54
CA VAL A 69 -13.83 19.37 37.26
C VAL A 69 -13.23 18.10 36.62
N ASP A 70 -14.03 17.30 35.90
CA ASP A 70 -13.49 16.37 34.90
C ASP A 70 -12.84 17.24 33.79
N ASP A 71 -11.58 16.96 33.43
CA ASP A 71 -10.88 17.68 32.33
C ASP A 71 -11.74 17.69 31.05
N PRO A 72 -11.72 18.79 30.26
CA PRO A 72 -12.50 18.87 29.04
C PRO A 72 -12.11 17.71 28.13
N ILE A 73 -13.11 16.90 27.73
CA ILE A 73 -12.91 15.72 26.89
C ILE A 73 -12.13 16.16 25.65
N ARG A 74 -10.86 15.72 25.57
CA ARG A 74 -10.09 15.80 24.35
C ARG A 74 -10.73 14.84 23.36
N CYS A 75 -11.66 15.35 22.58
CA CYS A 75 -11.97 14.81 21.27
C CYS A 75 -10.69 14.94 20.46
N ASP A 76 -9.88 13.87 20.45
CA ASP A 76 -8.69 13.80 19.61
C ASP A 76 -9.09 14.16 18.17
N THR A 77 -8.31 15.03 17.54
CA THR A 77 -8.65 15.54 16.21
C THR A 77 -8.66 14.36 15.23
N PRO A 78 -9.76 14.12 14.49
CA PRO A 78 -9.89 12.93 13.67
C PRO A 78 -8.76 12.89 12.63
N THR A 79 -8.13 11.73 12.52
CA THR A 79 -6.98 11.51 11.63
C THR A 79 -7.37 11.73 10.17
N LEU A 80 -6.37 11.94 9.31
CA LEU A 80 -6.55 12.00 7.85
C LEU A 80 -7.37 10.81 7.32
N ALA A 81 -7.10 9.61 7.86
CA ALA A 81 -7.80 8.38 7.48
C ALA A 81 -9.28 8.38 7.88
N GLU A 82 -9.63 8.95 9.04
CA GLU A 82 -11.01 9.05 9.53
C GLU A 82 -11.79 10.14 8.79
N ARG A 83 -11.17 11.31 8.55
CA ARG A 83 -11.72 12.40 7.73
C ARG A 83 -12.06 11.93 6.31
N ASP A 84 -11.13 11.20 5.68
CA ASP A 84 -11.32 10.65 4.33
C ASP A 84 -12.34 9.50 4.31
N GLN A 85 -12.41 8.68 5.37
CA GLN A 85 -13.48 7.67 5.52
C GLN A 85 -14.87 8.30 5.72
N GLN A 86 -14.98 9.35 6.54
CA GLN A 86 -16.24 10.06 6.76
C GLN A 86 -16.73 10.69 5.44
N THR A 87 -15.84 11.39 4.73
CA THR A 87 -16.13 11.98 3.41
C THR A 87 -16.65 10.93 2.42
N LYS A 88 -15.99 9.76 2.34
CA LYS A 88 -16.43 8.63 1.50
C LYS A 88 -17.80 8.08 1.87
N ARG A 89 -18.20 8.10 3.16
CA ARG A 89 -19.52 7.63 3.65
C ARG A 89 -20.64 8.64 3.41
N GLU A 90 -20.36 9.93 3.60
CA GLU A 90 -21.37 10.99 3.54
C GLU A 90 -21.62 11.54 2.13
N LYS A 91 -20.55 11.68 1.32
CA LYS A 91 -20.56 12.42 0.04
C LYS A 91 -20.10 11.56 -1.15
N GLY A 92 -19.59 10.36 -0.90
CA GLY A 92 -18.97 9.52 -1.92
C GLY A 92 -17.62 10.08 -2.39
N VAL A 93 -17.24 9.74 -3.64
CA VAL A 93 -16.04 10.29 -4.30
C VAL A 93 -16.45 10.91 -5.63
N THR A 94 -16.19 12.20 -5.74
CA THR A 94 -16.53 13.10 -6.85
C THR A 94 -15.27 13.82 -7.35
N ASP A 95 -15.33 14.51 -8.49
CA ASP A 95 -14.17 15.23 -9.02
C ASP A 95 -13.76 16.44 -8.16
N ALA A 96 -14.67 16.96 -7.33
CA ALA A 96 -14.40 17.97 -6.30
C ALA A 96 -13.90 17.38 -4.96
N SER A 97 -13.68 16.06 -4.89
CA SER A 97 -13.09 15.41 -3.70
C SER A 97 -11.57 15.57 -3.67
N PRO A 98 -10.91 15.54 -2.49
CA PRO A 98 -9.45 15.58 -2.40
C PRO A 98 -8.77 14.53 -3.30
N MET A 99 -7.62 14.89 -3.87
CA MET A 99 -6.90 14.04 -4.84
C MET A 99 -6.61 12.63 -4.29
N ARG A 100 -6.36 12.52 -2.97
CA ARG A 100 -6.25 11.25 -2.23
C ARG A 100 -7.40 10.28 -2.54
N LEU A 101 -8.65 10.77 -2.47
CA LEU A 101 -9.86 9.97 -2.71
C LEU A 101 -10.04 9.63 -4.20
N ARG A 102 -9.77 10.60 -5.09
CA ARG A 102 -9.87 10.41 -6.55
C ARG A 102 -8.84 9.42 -7.05
N MET A 103 -7.60 9.48 -6.55
CA MET A 103 -6.55 8.51 -6.83
C MET A 103 -6.89 7.13 -6.24
N GLU A 104 -7.34 7.03 -4.98
CA GLU A 104 -7.78 5.75 -4.39
C GLU A 104 -8.85 5.06 -5.24
N LYS A 105 -9.86 5.81 -5.68
CA LYS A 105 -10.91 5.31 -6.58
C LYS A 105 -10.30 4.84 -7.90
N PHE A 106 -9.53 5.71 -8.56
CA PHE A 106 -8.95 5.44 -9.88
C PHE A 106 -8.06 4.20 -9.90
N VAL A 107 -7.14 4.02 -8.95
CA VAL A 107 -6.27 2.83 -8.93
C VAL A 107 -7.06 1.54 -8.67
N LYS A 108 -8.13 1.58 -7.87
CA LYS A 108 -9.01 0.42 -7.62
C LYS A 108 -9.88 0.07 -8.84
N GLU A 109 -10.23 1.06 -9.66
CA GLU A 109 -10.93 0.86 -10.92
C GLU A 109 -9.97 0.27 -11.98
N GLN A 110 -8.79 0.86 -12.16
CA GLN A 110 -7.80 0.35 -13.12
C GLN A 110 -7.25 -1.04 -12.76
N GLN A 111 -7.15 -1.38 -11.46
CA GLN A 111 -6.82 -2.75 -11.05
C GLN A 111 -7.82 -3.78 -11.59
N LYS A 112 -9.13 -3.46 -11.60
CA LYS A 112 -10.16 -4.37 -12.10
C LYS A 112 -10.07 -4.55 -13.61
N GLU A 113 -9.93 -3.47 -14.36
CA GLU A 113 -9.77 -3.54 -15.82
C GLU A 113 -8.49 -4.27 -16.23
N ILE A 114 -7.37 -4.04 -15.53
CA ILE A 114 -6.10 -4.72 -15.78
C ILE A 114 -6.17 -6.22 -15.42
N VAL A 115 -6.73 -6.57 -14.26
CA VAL A 115 -6.93 -7.98 -13.87
C VAL A 115 -7.82 -8.68 -14.89
N ARG A 116 -8.96 -8.08 -15.24
CA ARG A 116 -9.88 -8.61 -16.25
C ARG A 116 -9.19 -8.83 -17.61
N ALA A 117 -8.42 -7.86 -18.10
CA ALA A 117 -7.71 -7.99 -19.37
C ALA A 117 -6.64 -9.10 -19.36
N LEU A 118 -6.03 -9.38 -18.20
CA LEU A 118 -5.10 -10.50 -18.01
C LEU A 118 -5.85 -11.85 -17.87
N GLU A 119 -7.02 -11.87 -17.21
CA GLU A 119 -7.90 -13.05 -17.13
C GLU A 119 -8.46 -13.44 -18.49
N GLU A 120 -8.88 -12.48 -19.31
CA GLU A 120 -9.35 -12.69 -20.68
C GLU A 120 -8.21 -13.21 -21.60
N ALA A 121 -6.95 -12.84 -21.34
CA ALA A 121 -5.79 -13.31 -22.11
C ALA A 121 -5.27 -14.70 -21.69
N ASP A 122 -5.39 -15.10 -20.42
CA ASP A 122 -4.95 -16.42 -19.91
C ASP A 122 -6.09 -17.48 -19.88
N GLY A 123 -7.32 -17.03 -19.63
CA GLY A 123 -8.47 -17.88 -19.33
C GLY A 123 -8.38 -18.54 -17.95
N THR A 124 -7.69 -17.94 -16.99
CA THR A 124 -7.53 -18.43 -15.60
C THR A 124 -7.75 -17.24 -14.63
N PRO A 125 -8.58 -17.38 -13.58
CA PRO A 125 -8.89 -16.25 -12.68
C PRO A 125 -7.76 -15.94 -11.70
N PHE A 126 -7.67 -14.68 -11.27
CA PHE A 126 -6.78 -14.24 -10.20
C PHE A 126 -7.35 -14.60 -8.82
N ARG A 127 -6.47 -14.98 -7.89
CA ARG A 127 -6.78 -14.96 -6.46
C ARG A 127 -6.70 -13.52 -5.96
N VAL A 128 -7.81 -13.00 -5.45
CA VAL A 128 -7.86 -11.70 -4.76
C VAL A 128 -7.61 -11.89 -3.26
N ASP A 129 -6.77 -11.05 -2.67
CA ASP A 129 -6.51 -10.97 -1.23
C ASP A 129 -6.64 -9.53 -0.74
N GLU A 130 -7.71 -9.22 0.01
CA GLU A 130 -7.91 -7.90 0.63
C GLU A 130 -7.31 -7.87 2.05
N TRP A 131 -6.55 -6.83 2.36
CA TRP A 131 -5.83 -6.71 3.64
C TRP A 131 -5.84 -5.27 4.17
N GLN A 132 -5.68 -5.13 5.49
CA GLN A 132 -5.75 -3.84 6.20
C GLN A 132 -4.51 -3.65 7.10
N ARG A 133 -4.11 -2.39 7.34
CA ARG A 133 -3.05 -2.02 8.28
C ARG A 133 -3.64 -1.53 9.59
N LYS A 134 -3.01 -1.89 10.72
CA LYS A 134 -3.34 -1.33 12.04
C LYS A 134 -3.13 0.18 12.13
N GLU A 135 -2.24 0.72 11.31
CA GLU A 135 -1.84 2.14 11.29
C GLU A 135 -2.72 3.00 10.35
N GLY A 136 -3.68 2.38 9.64
CA GLY A 136 -4.56 3.05 8.69
C GLY A 136 -4.38 2.56 7.25
N GLY A 137 -5.51 2.39 6.54
CA GLY A 137 -5.52 1.91 5.17
C GLY A 137 -5.29 0.40 5.02
N GLY A 138 -4.77 -0.01 3.88
CA GLY A 138 -4.67 -1.41 3.47
C GLY A 138 -4.33 -1.58 1.99
N GLY A 139 -4.79 -2.68 1.39
CA GLY A 139 -4.62 -2.94 -0.03
C GLY A 139 -5.43 -4.12 -0.55
N ILE A 140 -5.38 -4.29 -1.86
CA ILE A 140 -5.97 -5.41 -2.59
C ILE A 140 -4.84 -6.01 -3.43
N THR A 141 -4.46 -7.25 -3.15
CA THR A 141 -3.39 -7.95 -3.88
C THR A 141 -4.02 -9.06 -4.73
N CYS A 142 -4.07 -8.86 -6.04
CA CYS A 142 -4.53 -9.88 -6.99
C CYS A 142 -3.32 -10.66 -7.51
N VAL A 143 -3.33 -12.00 -7.41
CA VAL A 143 -2.24 -12.86 -7.89
C VAL A 143 -2.78 -14.04 -8.71
N LEU A 144 -2.18 -14.28 -9.87
CA LEU A 144 -2.34 -15.48 -10.70
C LEU A 144 -1.00 -16.22 -10.74
N GLN A 145 -1.03 -17.54 -10.56
CA GLN A 145 0.16 -18.40 -10.61
C GLN A 145 -0.12 -19.66 -11.43
N ASP A 146 0.89 -20.10 -12.19
CA ASP A 146 0.84 -21.24 -13.12
C ASP A 146 -0.34 -21.25 -14.10
N GLY A 147 -0.67 -20.07 -14.64
CA GLY A 147 -1.63 -19.92 -15.73
C GLY A 147 -1.16 -20.54 -17.04
N LYS A 148 -1.99 -20.40 -18.07
CA LYS A 148 -1.72 -20.93 -19.43
C LYS A 148 -0.72 -20.04 -20.17
N VAL A 149 -0.84 -18.72 -19.99
CA VAL A 149 -0.08 -17.67 -20.66
C VAL A 149 0.85 -16.95 -19.69
N PHE A 150 0.40 -16.72 -18.45
CA PHE A 150 1.17 -16.08 -17.39
C PHE A 150 1.58 -17.11 -16.33
N GLU A 151 2.89 -17.32 -16.19
CA GLU A 151 3.44 -18.26 -15.20
C GLU A 151 3.34 -17.69 -13.77
N LYS A 152 3.44 -16.35 -13.66
CA LYS A 152 3.04 -15.59 -12.48
C LYS A 152 2.66 -14.17 -12.90
N ALA A 153 1.53 -13.68 -12.42
CA ALA A 153 1.09 -12.29 -12.59
C ALA A 153 0.61 -11.75 -11.25
N GLY A 154 0.92 -10.49 -10.98
CA GLY A 154 0.53 -9.82 -9.74
C GLY A 154 0.12 -8.39 -10.02
N VAL A 155 -1.05 -7.99 -9.53
CA VAL A 155 -1.59 -6.63 -9.64
C VAL A 155 -2.03 -6.19 -8.25
N GLY A 156 -1.20 -5.36 -7.61
CA GLY A 156 -1.40 -4.90 -6.24
C GLY A 156 -1.80 -3.43 -6.21
N VAL A 157 -2.89 -3.11 -5.50
CA VAL A 157 -3.22 -1.76 -5.07
C VAL A 157 -2.93 -1.64 -3.57
N SER A 158 -2.26 -0.56 -3.19
CA SER A 158 -2.06 -0.19 -1.79
C SER A 158 -2.57 1.22 -1.57
N VAL A 159 -3.20 1.45 -0.42
CA VAL A 159 -3.72 2.74 0.04
C VAL A 159 -3.36 2.87 1.51
N VAL A 160 -2.29 3.59 1.80
CA VAL A 160 -1.67 3.71 3.11
C VAL A 160 -1.90 5.11 3.67
N TYR A 161 -2.30 5.16 4.93
CA TYR A 161 -2.29 6.37 5.74
C TYR A 161 -1.28 6.16 6.88
N GLY A 162 -0.80 7.23 7.48
CA GLY A 162 0.04 7.15 8.67
C GLY A 162 0.68 8.48 9.05
N THR A 163 1.68 8.41 9.93
CA THR A 163 2.39 9.59 10.43
C THR A 163 3.89 9.43 10.21
N LEU A 164 4.51 10.38 9.52
CA LEU A 164 5.97 10.49 9.43
C LEU A 164 6.49 11.19 10.70
N PRO A 165 7.42 10.57 11.47
CA PRO A 165 8.14 11.27 12.53
C PRO A 165 9.25 12.17 11.93
N LYS A 166 9.62 13.25 12.64
CA LYS A 166 10.66 14.23 12.25
C LYS A 166 11.91 13.63 11.54
N PRO A 167 12.54 12.53 12.01
CA PRO A 167 13.71 11.95 11.34
C PRO A 167 13.41 11.35 9.95
N ALA A 168 12.19 10.83 9.75
CA ALA A 168 11.73 10.36 8.44
C ALA A 168 11.48 11.53 7.49
N ILE A 169 10.87 12.62 7.96
CA ILE A 169 10.66 13.86 7.19
C ILE A 169 12.01 14.41 6.71
N ILE A 170 13.00 14.53 7.61
CA ILE A 170 14.38 14.96 7.29
C ILE A 170 15.02 14.03 6.23
N LYS A 171 14.87 12.71 6.37
CA LYS A 171 15.42 11.75 5.40
C LYS A 171 14.73 11.84 4.03
N MET A 172 13.42 12.11 4.00
CA MET A 172 12.66 12.25 2.76
C MET A 172 12.93 13.58 2.06
N ARG A 173 13.12 14.69 2.79
CA ARG A 173 13.56 16.00 2.24
C ARG A 173 14.80 15.90 1.34
N ALA A 174 15.72 14.97 1.64
CA ALA A 174 16.96 14.81 0.89
C ALA A 174 16.74 14.41 -0.59
N ASN A 175 15.60 13.79 -0.89
CA ASN A 175 15.17 13.47 -2.27
C ASN A 175 14.02 14.40 -2.71
N HIS A 176 13.00 14.53 -1.86
CA HIS A 176 11.74 15.22 -2.16
C HIS A 176 11.78 16.65 -1.60
N LYS A 177 12.32 17.60 -2.38
CA LYS A 177 12.69 18.96 -1.93
C LYS A 177 11.52 19.78 -1.36
N ASN A 178 10.28 19.49 -1.76
CA ASN A 178 9.09 20.23 -1.34
C ASN A 178 8.50 19.76 0.01
N LEU A 179 9.04 18.71 0.66
CA LEU A 179 8.58 18.24 1.97
C LEU A 179 8.88 19.23 3.11
N ALA A 180 7.93 20.14 3.34
CA ALA A 180 8.04 21.33 4.18
C ALA A 180 9.22 22.22 3.74
N GLN A 181 8.95 23.44 3.30
CA GLN A 181 10.03 24.36 2.85
C GLN A 181 10.63 25.22 3.98
N ASP A 182 9.95 25.31 5.13
CA ASP A 182 10.36 26.15 6.29
C ASP A 182 11.29 25.42 7.28
N ASP A 183 12.12 26.13 8.04
CA ASP A 183 13.06 25.53 9.00
C ASP A 183 12.35 24.85 10.19
N ASN A 184 11.09 25.23 10.46
CA ASN A 184 10.21 24.54 11.42
C ASN A 184 9.69 23.20 10.87
N ILE A 185 10.57 22.19 10.78
CA ILE A 185 10.15 20.81 10.53
C ILE A 185 9.24 20.35 11.68
N PRO A 186 7.97 19.95 11.43
CA PRO A 186 7.08 19.50 12.49
C PRO A 186 7.56 18.17 13.08
N ASP A 187 7.26 17.92 14.37
CA ASP A 187 7.72 16.70 15.06
C ASP A 187 7.05 15.43 14.50
N SER A 188 5.85 15.59 13.95
CA SER A 188 5.09 14.57 13.22
C SER A 188 4.31 15.21 12.06
N LEU A 189 4.07 14.45 10.99
CA LEU A 189 3.32 14.89 9.82
C LEU A 189 2.44 13.75 9.30
N GLU A 190 1.13 13.97 9.15
CA GLU A 190 0.25 12.96 8.53
C GLU A 190 0.56 12.82 7.04
N PHE A 191 0.48 11.60 6.52
CA PHE A 191 0.68 11.33 5.10
C PHE A 191 -0.32 10.32 4.54
N PHE A 192 -0.50 10.40 3.23
CA PHE A 192 -1.23 9.47 2.39
C PHE A 192 -0.32 9.00 1.26
N ALA A 193 -0.37 7.71 0.97
CA ALA A 193 0.26 7.11 -0.20
C ALA A 193 -0.67 6.08 -0.84
N ALA A 194 -1.04 6.29 -2.11
CA ALA A 194 -1.83 5.31 -2.87
C ALA A 194 -1.18 5.01 -4.21
N GLY A 195 -1.27 3.75 -4.65
CA GLY A 195 -0.76 3.37 -5.96
C GLY A 195 -1.15 1.98 -6.40
N LEU A 196 -1.05 1.76 -7.71
CA LEU A 196 -1.11 0.47 -8.38
C LEU A 196 0.31 0.07 -8.76
N SER A 197 0.72 -1.16 -8.45
CA SER A 197 1.92 -1.78 -8.99
C SER A 197 1.61 -3.16 -9.54
N LEU A 198 2.12 -3.48 -10.73
CA LEU A 198 1.98 -4.79 -11.34
C LEU A 198 3.31 -5.31 -11.85
N ILE A 199 3.43 -6.64 -11.84
CA ILE A 199 4.47 -7.40 -12.52
C ILE A 199 3.79 -8.60 -13.19
N VAL A 200 4.08 -8.84 -14.46
CA VAL A 200 3.58 -10.00 -15.20
C VAL A 200 4.75 -10.75 -15.84
N HIS A 201 4.84 -12.05 -15.58
CA HIS A 201 5.83 -12.95 -16.15
C HIS A 201 5.14 -14.01 -17.03
N PRO A 202 5.17 -13.84 -18.37
CA PRO A 202 4.67 -14.86 -19.29
C PRO A 202 5.41 -16.20 -19.19
N LYS A 203 4.69 -17.27 -19.51
CA LYS A 203 5.15 -18.66 -19.56
C LYS A 203 5.96 -18.94 -20.83
N ASN A 204 5.60 -18.28 -21.93
CA ASN A 204 6.29 -18.34 -23.22
C ASN A 204 7.52 -17.40 -23.25
N PRO A 205 8.73 -17.86 -23.64
CA PRO A 205 9.93 -17.01 -23.80
C PRO A 205 9.80 -15.85 -24.80
N MET A 206 8.92 -15.97 -25.80
CA MET A 206 8.69 -14.92 -26.79
C MET A 206 7.85 -13.76 -26.24
N ALA A 207 7.10 -13.98 -25.16
CA ALA A 207 6.26 -12.98 -24.52
C ALA A 207 7.06 -12.26 -23.41
N PRO A 208 7.19 -10.92 -23.46
CA PRO A 208 8.02 -10.17 -22.53
C PRO A 208 7.42 -10.11 -21.11
N THR A 209 8.28 -10.10 -20.10
CA THR A 209 7.88 -9.62 -18.77
C THR A 209 7.59 -8.12 -18.83
N VAL A 210 6.61 -7.64 -18.09
CA VAL A 210 6.36 -6.20 -17.93
C VAL A 210 6.23 -5.83 -16.46
N HIS A 211 6.65 -4.61 -16.13
CA HIS A 211 6.40 -3.96 -14.85
C HIS A 211 5.70 -2.62 -15.09
N LEU A 212 4.85 -2.24 -14.15
CA LEU A 212 4.28 -0.90 -14.06
C LEU A 212 4.09 -0.52 -12.59
N ASN A 213 4.27 0.77 -12.32
CA ASN A 213 3.91 1.42 -11.06
C ASN A 213 3.28 2.79 -11.37
N TYR A 214 2.18 3.14 -10.71
CA TYR A 214 1.70 4.53 -10.65
C TYR A 214 1.24 4.81 -9.22
N ARG A 215 1.81 5.86 -8.62
CA ARG A 215 1.64 6.23 -7.22
C ARG A 215 1.45 7.72 -7.05
N TYR A 216 0.73 8.08 -6.00
CA TYR A 216 0.55 9.43 -5.49
C TYR A 216 0.97 9.45 -4.02
N PHE A 217 1.67 10.51 -3.62
CA PHE A 217 1.99 10.81 -2.23
C PHE A 217 1.50 12.22 -1.89
N GLU A 218 0.94 12.41 -0.70
CA GLU A 218 0.54 13.72 -0.18
C GLU A 218 0.72 13.74 1.34
N THR A 219 1.33 14.80 1.88
CA THR A 219 1.29 15.10 3.32
C THR A 219 0.07 15.95 3.64
N ALA A 220 -0.52 15.81 4.82
CA ALA A 220 -1.60 16.68 5.27
C ALA A 220 -1.13 17.69 6.33
N ASN A 221 -1.64 18.91 6.23
CA ASN A 221 -1.54 19.91 7.29
C ASN A 221 -2.47 19.54 8.46
N PRO A 222 -2.31 20.12 9.66
CA PRO A 222 -3.12 19.74 10.83
C PRO A 222 -4.64 19.87 10.66
N ASP A 223 -5.10 20.78 9.79
CA ASP A 223 -6.51 20.98 9.42
C ASP A 223 -7.05 19.92 8.43
N GLY A 224 -6.18 19.10 7.84
CA GLY A 224 -6.51 18.09 6.82
C GLY A 224 -6.38 18.58 5.36
N SER A 225 -5.97 19.83 5.15
CA SER A 225 -5.64 20.37 3.83
C SER A 225 -4.36 19.74 3.27
N SER A 226 -4.17 19.81 1.95
CA SER A 226 -2.95 19.32 1.30
C SER A 226 -1.75 20.16 1.72
N GLY A 227 -0.72 19.49 2.23
CA GLY A 227 0.65 19.97 2.19
C GLY A 227 1.31 19.55 0.86
N ALA A 228 2.60 19.23 0.93
CA ALA A 228 3.39 18.79 -0.21
C ALA A 228 2.90 17.46 -0.79
N TRP A 229 3.00 17.32 -2.11
CA TRP A 229 2.49 16.18 -2.87
C TRP A 229 3.37 15.91 -4.09
N TRP A 230 3.36 14.68 -4.59
CA TRP A 230 3.93 14.35 -5.90
C TRP A 230 3.31 13.08 -6.47
N PHE A 231 3.35 12.95 -7.79
CA PHE A 231 3.16 11.68 -8.48
C PHE A 231 4.50 11.03 -8.82
N GLY A 232 4.49 9.71 -8.92
CA GLY A 232 5.59 8.93 -9.44
C GLY A 232 5.05 7.70 -10.17
N GLY A 233 5.83 7.13 -11.07
CA GLY A 233 5.37 5.96 -11.80
C GLY A 233 6.24 5.58 -12.99
N GLY A 234 5.63 4.82 -13.89
CA GLY A 234 6.27 4.31 -15.09
C GLY A 234 5.75 2.93 -15.51
N SER A 235 6.19 2.51 -16.68
CA SER A 235 6.03 1.15 -17.17
C SER A 235 7.22 0.79 -18.05
N ASP A 236 7.79 -0.41 -17.86
CA ASP A 236 8.98 -0.89 -18.55
C ASP A 236 8.83 -2.35 -19.02
N LEU A 237 9.45 -2.66 -20.16
CA LEU A 237 9.32 -3.95 -20.83
C LEU A 237 10.63 -4.75 -20.76
N THR A 238 10.55 -5.98 -20.26
CA THR A 238 11.67 -6.91 -20.11
C THR A 238 11.46 -8.15 -21.00
N PRO A 239 11.80 -8.09 -22.30
CA PRO A 239 11.80 -9.25 -23.19
C PRO A 239 12.92 -10.23 -22.87
N SER A 240 12.69 -11.52 -23.13
CA SER A 240 13.77 -12.52 -23.26
C SER A 240 14.24 -12.70 -24.70
N TYR A 241 13.36 -12.44 -25.68
CA TYR A 241 13.72 -12.34 -27.10
C TYR A 241 13.28 -10.99 -27.67
N LEU A 242 14.19 -10.31 -28.37
CA LEU A 242 13.97 -8.95 -28.84
C LEU A 242 13.22 -8.92 -30.18
N PHE A 243 11.96 -8.53 -30.15
CA PHE A 243 11.15 -8.14 -31.30
C PHE A 243 11.17 -6.61 -31.40
N ASP A 244 11.73 -6.05 -32.49
CA ASP A 244 11.82 -4.59 -32.62
C ASP A 244 10.43 -3.97 -32.79
N GLU A 245 9.49 -4.68 -33.42
CA GLU A 245 8.11 -4.24 -33.63
C GLU A 245 7.27 -4.15 -32.34
N ASP A 246 7.56 -4.98 -31.33
CA ASP A 246 6.91 -4.89 -30.01
C ASP A 246 7.49 -3.74 -29.20
N ALA A 247 8.80 -3.56 -29.28
CA ALA A 247 9.51 -2.47 -28.61
C ALA A 247 9.08 -1.10 -29.16
N ILE A 248 9.02 -0.95 -30.48
CA ILE A 248 8.48 0.23 -31.16
C ILE A 248 7.02 0.44 -30.75
N HIS A 249 6.18 -0.59 -30.73
CA HIS A 249 4.77 -0.45 -30.31
C HIS A 249 4.64 0.02 -28.85
N PHE A 250 5.43 -0.57 -27.94
CA PHE A 250 5.42 -0.24 -26.52
C PHE A 250 5.83 1.21 -26.28
N HIS A 251 7.00 1.60 -26.81
CA HIS A 251 7.53 2.95 -26.67
C HIS A 251 6.71 4.00 -27.41
N LYS A 252 6.19 3.69 -28.60
CA LYS A 252 5.28 4.58 -29.34
C LYS A 252 4.05 4.92 -28.51
N THR A 253 3.39 3.93 -27.93
CA THR A 253 2.16 4.15 -27.15
C THR A 253 2.43 4.98 -25.90
N LEU A 254 3.59 4.79 -25.25
CA LEU A 254 4.01 5.63 -24.12
C LEU A 254 4.34 7.06 -24.58
N LYS A 255 5.01 7.23 -25.72
CA LYS A 255 5.31 8.54 -26.31
C LYS A 255 4.04 9.30 -26.69
N GLU A 256 3.07 8.64 -27.32
CA GLU A 256 1.79 9.27 -27.72
C GLU A 256 1.01 9.80 -26.52
N VAL A 257 1.05 9.12 -25.37
CA VAL A 257 0.47 9.63 -24.12
C VAL A 257 1.30 10.78 -23.54
N CYS A 258 2.63 10.67 -23.51
CA CYS A 258 3.48 11.77 -23.04
C CYS A 258 3.29 13.05 -23.89
N ASP A 259 3.41 12.95 -25.21
CA ASP A 259 3.28 14.07 -26.17
C ASP A 259 1.93 14.80 -26.09
N ALA A 260 0.89 14.15 -25.59
CA ALA A 260 -0.45 14.73 -25.37
C ALA A 260 -0.53 15.62 -24.13
N HIS A 261 0.39 15.47 -23.18
CA HIS A 261 0.47 16.25 -21.93
C HIS A 261 1.68 17.21 -21.94
N ASP A 262 2.87 16.70 -22.23
CA ASP A 262 4.10 17.47 -22.48
C ASP A 262 5.11 16.66 -23.32
N LYS A 263 5.63 17.27 -24.39
CA LYS A 263 6.58 16.66 -25.33
C LYS A 263 7.96 16.42 -24.72
N GLU A 264 8.31 17.08 -23.61
CA GLU A 264 9.54 16.79 -22.87
C GLU A 264 9.41 15.54 -21.97
N TYR A 265 8.19 15.10 -21.64
CA TYR A 265 7.97 13.96 -20.74
C TYR A 265 8.58 12.67 -21.29
N TYR A 266 8.33 12.30 -22.55
CA TYR A 266 8.85 11.05 -23.10
C TYR A 266 10.40 10.98 -23.08
N PRO A 267 11.16 11.90 -23.69
CA PRO A 267 12.63 11.81 -23.70
C PRO A 267 13.22 11.88 -22.30
N ARG A 268 12.64 12.67 -21.38
CA ARG A 268 13.07 12.75 -19.97
C ARG A 268 12.84 11.44 -19.23
N PHE A 269 11.61 10.91 -19.29
CA PHE A 269 11.20 9.72 -18.54
C PHE A 269 11.73 8.42 -19.15
N LYS A 270 11.95 8.36 -20.47
CA LYS A 270 12.62 7.24 -21.15
C LYS A 270 14.07 7.14 -20.71
N LYS A 271 14.82 8.25 -20.77
CA LYS A 271 16.19 8.30 -20.28
C LYS A 271 16.29 7.90 -18.80
N TRP A 272 15.39 8.41 -17.96
CA TRP A 272 15.36 8.04 -16.53
C TRP A 272 15.00 6.55 -16.32
N CYS A 273 14.20 5.95 -17.20
CA CYS A 273 13.90 4.53 -17.20
C CYS A 273 15.15 3.67 -17.48
N ASP A 274 15.93 4.04 -18.50
CA ASP A 274 17.17 3.35 -18.86
C ASP A 274 18.23 3.46 -17.74
N GLU A 275 18.33 4.63 -17.09
CA GLU A 275 19.24 4.88 -15.97
C GLU A 275 18.80 4.20 -14.66
N TYR A 276 17.49 4.12 -14.39
CA TYR A 276 16.97 3.51 -13.16
C TYR A 276 17.05 1.98 -13.19
N PHE A 277 16.62 1.34 -14.28
CA PHE A 277 16.56 -0.12 -14.40
C PHE A 277 17.89 -0.77 -14.83
N TYR A 278 19.02 -0.24 -14.36
CA TYR A 278 20.36 -0.69 -14.75
C TYR A 278 21.01 -1.61 -13.69
N ASN A 279 21.35 -2.85 -14.08
CA ASN A 279 22.10 -3.79 -13.25
C ASN A 279 23.59 -3.39 -13.23
N LYS A 280 23.95 -2.46 -12.34
CA LYS A 280 25.31 -1.88 -12.21
C LYS A 280 26.45 -2.92 -12.11
N HIS A 281 26.19 -4.07 -11.49
CA HIS A 281 27.15 -5.17 -11.33
C HIS A 281 27.21 -6.15 -12.52
N ARG A 282 26.40 -5.93 -13.58
CA ARG A 282 26.43 -6.66 -14.86
C ARG A 282 26.77 -5.78 -16.05
N GLY A 283 26.55 -4.47 -15.95
CA GLY A 283 26.75 -3.53 -17.06
C GLY A 283 25.64 -3.59 -18.12
N GLU A 284 24.42 -4.01 -17.75
CA GLU A 284 23.26 -4.11 -18.63
C GLU A 284 21.98 -3.62 -17.92
N SER A 285 21.00 -3.14 -18.69
CA SER A 285 19.65 -2.88 -18.20
C SER A 285 18.87 -4.17 -17.94
N ARG A 286 17.83 -4.07 -17.11
CA ARG A 286 16.89 -5.16 -16.81
C ARG A 286 16.12 -5.59 -18.07
N GLY A 287 15.67 -4.60 -18.84
CA GLY A 287 14.87 -4.71 -20.05
C GLY A 287 15.10 -3.51 -20.99
N ILE A 288 14.26 -3.35 -22.00
CA ILE A 288 14.41 -2.36 -23.08
C ILE A 288 13.86 -0.96 -22.74
N GLY A 289 13.83 -0.63 -21.44
CA GLY A 289 13.27 0.61 -20.93
C GLY A 289 11.75 0.71 -21.10
N GLY A 290 11.29 1.97 -21.15
CA GLY A 290 9.88 2.36 -21.16
C GLY A 290 9.80 3.83 -20.75
N ILE A 291 8.98 4.15 -19.74
CA ILE A 291 9.05 5.44 -19.04
C ILE A 291 9.18 5.22 -17.52
N PHE A 292 9.94 6.09 -16.84
CA PHE A 292 10.04 6.15 -15.38
C PHE A 292 10.05 7.60 -14.90
N PHE A 293 9.34 7.87 -13.81
CA PHE A 293 9.35 9.16 -13.13
C PHE A 293 9.15 9.03 -11.61
N ASP A 294 9.72 10.00 -10.90
CA ASP A 294 9.53 10.31 -9.50
C ASP A 294 9.32 11.83 -9.40
N ASP A 295 8.85 12.31 -8.24
CA ASP A 295 8.86 13.74 -7.90
C ASP A 295 8.17 14.67 -8.92
N LEU A 296 7.11 14.18 -9.56
CA LEU A 296 6.30 14.94 -10.50
C LEU A 296 5.26 15.76 -9.70
N ASP A 297 5.63 17.00 -9.39
CA ASP A 297 4.92 17.90 -8.48
C ASP A 297 4.64 19.29 -9.08
N GLU A 298 4.15 20.20 -8.23
CA GLU A 298 3.83 21.62 -8.52
C GLU A 298 4.95 22.44 -9.17
N THR A 299 6.20 21.98 -9.14
CA THR A 299 7.32 22.62 -9.85
C THR A 299 7.38 22.26 -11.35
N VAL A 300 6.63 21.24 -11.78
CA VAL A 300 6.55 20.77 -13.18
C VAL A 300 5.17 21.03 -13.78
N SER A 301 4.09 20.73 -13.04
CA SER A 301 2.71 20.95 -13.48
C SER A 301 1.76 20.96 -12.28
N ASP A 302 0.56 21.49 -12.44
CA ASP A 302 -0.44 21.45 -11.36
C ASP A 302 -0.96 20.03 -11.10
N LYS A 303 -1.63 19.87 -9.95
CA LYS A 303 -2.10 18.57 -9.46
C LYS A 303 -3.14 17.91 -10.37
N GLU A 304 -3.96 18.68 -11.09
CA GLU A 304 -5.02 18.14 -11.95
C GLU A 304 -4.45 17.71 -13.31
N ASN A 305 -3.61 18.52 -13.94
CA ASN A 305 -2.92 18.14 -15.18
C ASN A 305 -1.96 16.97 -14.95
N THR A 306 -1.25 16.94 -13.81
CA THR A 306 -0.39 15.80 -13.45
C THR A 306 -1.21 14.52 -13.21
N PHE A 307 -2.38 14.64 -12.58
CA PHE A 307 -3.29 13.50 -12.42
C PHE A 307 -3.84 13.01 -13.76
N ALA A 308 -4.21 13.92 -14.68
CA ALA A 308 -4.67 13.57 -16.03
C ALA A 308 -3.62 12.77 -16.81
N PHE A 309 -2.34 13.19 -16.77
CA PHE A 309 -1.23 12.42 -17.34
C PHE A 309 -1.13 11.01 -16.74
N VAL A 310 -1.14 10.90 -15.40
CA VAL A 310 -1.12 9.61 -14.69
C VAL A 310 -2.33 8.75 -15.03
N GLN A 311 -3.50 9.37 -15.25
CA GLN A 311 -4.70 8.66 -15.65
C GLN A 311 -4.55 8.03 -17.04
N ASP A 312 -4.09 8.80 -18.04
CA ASP A 312 -3.97 8.28 -19.40
C ASP A 312 -2.80 7.30 -19.56
N ALA A 313 -1.70 7.51 -18.83
CA ALA A 313 -0.52 6.65 -18.85
C ALA A 313 -0.73 5.31 -18.10
N LEU A 314 -1.73 5.23 -17.19
CA LEU A 314 -2.20 3.97 -16.63
C LEU A 314 -3.25 3.29 -17.55
N LYS A 315 -4.21 4.04 -18.10
CA LYS A 315 -5.22 3.50 -19.05
C LYS A 315 -4.57 2.85 -20.29
N SER A 316 -3.48 3.43 -20.80
CA SER A 316 -2.80 2.93 -22.01
C SER A 316 -2.11 1.58 -21.83
N PHE A 317 -1.81 1.17 -20.58
CA PHE A 317 -1.05 -0.05 -20.30
C PHE A 317 -1.72 -1.31 -20.86
N ALA A 318 -3.01 -1.52 -20.56
CA ALA A 318 -3.72 -2.73 -20.93
C ALA A 318 -3.77 -2.96 -22.46
N PRO A 319 -4.25 -2.01 -23.30
CA PRO A 319 -4.25 -2.23 -24.75
C PRO A 319 -2.84 -2.39 -25.34
N ASN A 320 -1.84 -1.67 -24.82
CA ASN A 320 -0.45 -1.76 -25.25
C ASN A 320 0.16 -3.15 -24.98
N TYR A 321 0.11 -3.61 -23.73
CA TYR A 321 0.72 -4.88 -23.35
C TYR A 321 -0.06 -6.10 -23.87
N ILE A 322 -1.40 -6.08 -23.86
CA ILE A 322 -2.20 -7.20 -24.38
C ILE A 322 -2.06 -7.36 -25.90
N SER A 323 -1.85 -6.26 -26.64
CA SER A 323 -1.48 -6.28 -28.07
C SER A 323 -0.18 -7.04 -28.33
N ILE A 324 0.81 -6.92 -27.44
CA ILE A 324 2.07 -7.68 -27.50
C ILE A 324 1.83 -9.15 -27.11
N ILE A 325 1.16 -9.40 -25.98
CA ILE A 325 0.88 -10.76 -25.49
C ILE A 325 0.14 -11.60 -26.52
N ASN A 326 -0.88 -11.05 -27.19
CA ASN A 326 -1.65 -11.75 -28.22
C ASN A 326 -0.84 -12.13 -29.47
N LYS A 327 0.29 -11.46 -29.75
CA LYS A 327 1.22 -11.84 -30.85
C LYS A 327 2.18 -12.96 -30.44
N ARG A 328 2.53 -13.05 -29.15
CA ARG A 328 3.68 -13.85 -28.67
C ARG A 328 3.32 -15.07 -27.83
N LYS A 329 2.17 -15.07 -27.16
CA LYS A 329 1.79 -16.11 -26.19
C LYS A 329 1.74 -17.53 -26.78
N ASP A 330 1.31 -17.67 -28.03
CA ASP A 330 1.14 -18.96 -28.72
C ASP A 330 2.32 -19.33 -29.64
N MET A 331 3.41 -18.55 -29.66
CA MET A 331 4.57 -18.85 -30.51
C MET A 331 5.27 -20.14 -30.05
N PRO A 332 5.71 -21.03 -30.95
CA PRO A 332 6.53 -22.17 -30.56
C PRO A 332 7.88 -21.70 -30.01
N PHE A 333 8.40 -22.44 -29.02
CA PHE A 333 9.73 -22.23 -28.43
C PHE A 333 10.38 -23.58 -28.11
N THR A 334 11.69 -23.56 -27.98
CA THR A 334 12.52 -24.72 -27.60
C THR A 334 12.94 -24.65 -26.13
N GLU A 335 13.37 -25.78 -25.56
CA GLU A 335 13.88 -25.82 -24.18
C GLU A 335 15.05 -24.85 -23.95
N LYS A 336 15.94 -24.66 -24.94
CA LYS A 336 17.02 -23.66 -24.87
C LYS A 336 16.49 -22.23 -24.73
N GLU A 337 15.42 -21.90 -25.44
CA GLU A 337 14.76 -20.59 -25.34
C GLU A 337 14.05 -20.42 -23.99
N LYS A 338 13.57 -21.52 -23.39
CA LYS A 338 13.02 -21.53 -22.02
C LYS A 338 14.11 -21.41 -20.95
N GLU A 339 15.27 -22.05 -21.13
CA GLU A 339 16.46 -21.90 -20.27
C GLU A 339 16.97 -20.45 -20.29
N TRP A 340 17.10 -19.84 -21.47
CA TRP A 340 17.45 -18.43 -21.60
C TRP A 340 16.43 -17.50 -20.93
N GLN A 341 15.12 -17.82 -21.01
CA GLN A 341 14.10 -17.09 -20.24
C GLN A 341 14.39 -17.15 -18.73
N GLN A 342 14.83 -18.30 -18.19
CA GLN A 342 15.18 -18.41 -16.77
C GLN A 342 16.44 -17.62 -16.41
N ILE A 343 17.43 -17.55 -17.30
CA ILE A 343 18.64 -16.75 -17.11
C ILE A 343 18.32 -15.24 -17.12
N ARG A 344 17.49 -14.76 -18.05
CA ARG A 344 17.00 -13.36 -18.05
C ARG A 344 16.16 -13.04 -16.81
N ARG A 345 15.32 -13.96 -16.34
CA ARG A 345 14.60 -13.84 -15.06
C ARG A 345 15.55 -13.78 -13.86
N GLY A 346 16.69 -14.49 -13.91
CA GLY A 346 17.78 -14.32 -12.94
C GLY A 346 18.25 -12.86 -12.85
N LYS A 347 18.36 -12.15 -13.98
CA LYS A 347 18.71 -10.71 -14.04
C LYS A 347 17.62 -9.78 -13.52
N TYR A 348 16.36 -10.19 -13.66
CA TYR A 348 15.22 -9.49 -13.07
C TYR A 348 15.22 -9.60 -11.54
N VAL A 349 15.52 -10.78 -11.00
CA VAL A 349 15.69 -11.00 -9.54
C VAL A 349 16.93 -10.30 -9.00
N GLU A 350 18.06 -10.35 -9.72
CA GLU A 350 19.27 -9.57 -9.39
C GLU A 350 18.97 -8.08 -9.26
N PHE A 351 18.12 -7.51 -10.13
CA PHE A 351 17.72 -6.10 -10.03
C PHE A 351 16.85 -5.83 -8.80
N ASN A 352 15.73 -6.57 -8.67
CA ASN A 352 14.73 -6.30 -7.63
C ASN A 352 15.28 -6.48 -6.20
N LEU A 353 16.25 -7.38 -5.99
CA LEU A 353 16.83 -7.62 -4.66
C LEU A 353 18.07 -6.78 -4.33
N VAL A 354 18.73 -6.16 -5.31
CA VAL A 354 19.99 -5.41 -5.10
C VAL A 354 19.84 -3.90 -5.36
N HIS A 355 19.06 -3.49 -6.37
CA HIS A 355 19.02 -2.09 -6.83
C HIS A 355 17.67 -1.41 -6.62
N ASP A 356 16.55 -2.13 -6.60
CA ASP A 356 15.23 -1.50 -6.54
C ASP A 356 14.94 -0.83 -5.19
N ARG A 357 14.76 0.50 -5.23
CA ARG A 357 14.40 1.32 -4.07
C ARG A 357 13.08 0.89 -3.43
N GLY A 358 12.10 0.48 -4.24
CA GLY A 358 10.76 0.10 -3.76
C GLY A 358 10.78 -1.18 -2.92
N THR A 359 11.37 -2.24 -3.46
CA THR A 359 11.55 -3.54 -2.79
C THR A 359 12.40 -3.39 -1.53
N ALA A 360 13.52 -2.67 -1.60
CA ALA A 360 14.38 -2.42 -0.44
C ALA A 360 13.66 -1.62 0.67
N PHE A 361 12.91 -0.57 0.32
CA PHE A 361 12.13 0.20 1.29
C PHE A 361 11.01 -0.65 1.93
N GLY A 362 10.27 -1.41 1.11
CA GLY A 362 9.19 -2.27 1.57
C GLY A 362 9.65 -3.33 2.57
N LEU A 363 10.74 -4.05 2.27
CA LEU A 363 11.26 -5.11 3.14
C LEU A 363 11.86 -4.58 4.46
N ASN A 364 12.34 -3.33 4.48
CA ASN A 364 12.84 -2.67 5.69
C ASN A 364 11.77 -1.90 6.47
N THR A 365 10.51 -1.87 6.01
CA THR A 365 9.40 -1.20 6.69
C THR A 365 8.71 -2.17 7.66
N PRO A 366 8.69 -1.90 8.98
CA PRO A 366 7.99 -2.74 9.94
C PRO A 366 6.50 -2.92 9.58
N GLY A 367 5.99 -4.15 9.71
CA GLY A 367 4.58 -4.45 9.43
C GLY A 367 4.18 -4.47 7.94
N ALA A 368 5.11 -4.25 7.00
CA ALA A 368 4.81 -4.37 5.57
C ALA A 368 4.49 -5.82 5.17
N ARG A 369 3.52 -5.99 4.25
CA ARG A 369 3.10 -7.30 3.75
C ARG A 369 4.14 -7.83 2.76
N VAL A 370 5.13 -8.57 3.25
CA VAL A 370 6.25 -9.17 2.48
C VAL A 370 5.77 -9.89 1.21
N GLU A 371 4.69 -10.66 1.30
CA GLU A 371 4.07 -11.37 0.17
C GLU A 371 3.55 -10.44 -0.95
N SER A 372 3.21 -9.18 -0.66
CA SER A 372 2.86 -8.19 -1.70
C SER A 372 4.09 -7.61 -2.39
N ILE A 373 5.25 -7.60 -1.71
CA ILE A 373 6.51 -7.07 -2.22
C ILE A 373 7.21 -8.13 -3.10
N LEU A 374 7.31 -9.35 -2.58
CA LEU A 374 7.90 -10.51 -3.29
C LEU A 374 6.96 -11.13 -4.34
N MET A 375 5.73 -10.62 -4.46
CA MET A 375 4.87 -10.79 -5.63
C MET A 375 5.62 -10.48 -6.93
N SER A 376 6.55 -9.52 -6.90
CA SER A 376 7.37 -9.07 -8.03
C SER A 376 8.41 -10.10 -8.53
N LEU A 377 8.70 -11.17 -7.80
CA LEU A 377 9.65 -12.20 -8.24
C LEU A 377 8.95 -13.23 -9.15
N PRO A 378 9.59 -13.76 -10.20
CA PRO A 378 9.03 -14.83 -11.04
C PRO A 378 8.85 -16.14 -10.27
N LEU A 379 8.05 -17.06 -10.81
CA LEU A 379 7.86 -18.40 -10.22
C LEU A 379 9.15 -19.24 -10.32
N THR A 380 9.91 -19.07 -11.40
CA THR A 380 11.19 -19.74 -11.65
C THR A 380 12.23 -18.75 -12.20
N ALA A 381 13.50 -18.99 -11.90
CA ALA A 381 14.67 -18.26 -12.41
C ALA A 381 15.90 -19.18 -12.33
N ARG A 382 16.95 -18.89 -13.11
CA ARG A 382 18.18 -19.71 -13.19
C ARG A 382 19.43 -18.83 -13.19
N TRP A 383 20.48 -19.34 -12.55
CA TRP A 383 21.81 -18.75 -12.55
C TRP A 383 22.82 -19.82 -12.98
N GLU A 384 23.70 -19.45 -13.89
CA GLU A 384 24.78 -20.29 -14.38
C GLU A 384 26.12 -19.57 -14.23
N TYR A 385 27.17 -20.34 -13.96
CA TYR A 385 28.50 -19.80 -13.73
C TYR A 385 29.17 -19.41 -15.05
N MET A 386 29.46 -18.11 -15.20
CA MET A 386 30.03 -17.50 -16.41
C MET A 386 29.28 -17.85 -17.72
N TYR A 387 27.95 -17.93 -17.67
CA TYR A 387 27.14 -18.03 -18.88
C TYR A 387 27.26 -16.77 -19.74
N GLU A 388 27.62 -16.96 -21.01
CA GLU A 388 27.53 -15.96 -22.07
C GLU A 388 26.71 -16.53 -23.24
N PRO A 389 25.83 -15.74 -23.89
CA PRO A 389 25.05 -16.22 -25.03
C PRO A 389 25.93 -16.39 -26.27
N GLU A 390 25.64 -17.41 -27.07
CA GLU A 390 26.37 -17.73 -28.31
C GLU A 390 26.56 -16.50 -29.22
N PRO A 391 27.77 -16.24 -29.76
CA PRO A 391 28.01 -15.08 -30.61
C PRO A 391 27.07 -15.03 -31.82
N LYS A 392 26.51 -13.84 -32.10
CA LYS A 392 25.53 -13.56 -33.18
C LYS A 392 24.16 -14.23 -33.01
N SER A 393 23.87 -14.82 -31.85
CA SER A 393 22.54 -15.34 -31.50
C SER A 393 21.49 -14.24 -31.25
N ARG A 394 20.21 -14.61 -31.09
CA ARG A 394 19.11 -13.66 -30.75
C ARG A 394 19.27 -13.14 -29.32
N GLU A 395 19.81 -14.00 -28.47
CA GLU A 395 20.16 -13.83 -27.07
C GLU A 395 21.29 -12.80 -26.93
N ALA A 396 22.36 -12.93 -27.72
CA ALA A 396 23.43 -11.95 -27.80
C ALA A 396 22.95 -10.60 -28.35
N ARG A 397 22.07 -10.58 -29.37
CA ARG A 397 21.44 -9.36 -29.88
C ARG A 397 20.60 -8.63 -28.81
N LEU A 398 19.93 -9.36 -27.92
CA LEU A 398 19.25 -8.74 -26.77
C LEU A 398 20.27 -8.12 -25.81
N VAL A 399 21.28 -8.89 -25.37
CA VAL A 399 22.29 -8.41 -24.39
C VAL A 399 23.00 -7.16 -24.88
N GLU A 400 23.30 -7.06 -26.18
CA GLU A 400 23.90 -5.84 -26.76
C GLU A 400 23.02 -4.60 -26.56
N VAL A 401 21.71 -4.71 -26.80
CA VAL A 401 20.73 -3.62 -26.60
C VAL A 401 20.49 -3.32 -25.12
N LEU A 402 20.71 -4.28 -24.22
CA LEU A 402 20.64 -4.04 -22.77
C LEU A 402 21.92 -3.38 -22.23
N LYS A 403 23.09 -3.67 -22.81
CA LYS A 403 24.35 -2.97 -22.51
C LYS A 403 24.35 -1.54 -23.04
N ASN A 404 23.79 -1.36 -24.24
CA ASN A 404 23.72 -0.10 -24.97
C ASN A 404 22.25 0.25 -25.31
N PRO A 405 21.49 0.83 -24.36
CA PRO A 405 20.11 1.26 -24.59
C PRO A 405 20.00 2.18 -25.81
N LYS A 406 19.07 1.85 -26.72
CA LYS A 406 18.81 2.61 -27.95
C LYS A 406 17.51 3.41 -27.86
N GLU A 407 17.33 4.35 -28.78
CA GLU A 407 16.01 4.94 -29.04
C GLU A 407 15.14 4.02 -29.88
N TRP A 408 13.83 4.14 -29.69
CA TRP A 408 12.82 3.26 -30.28
C TRP A 408 11.81 3.99 -31.17
N VAL A 409 11.60 5.30 -30.95
CA VAL A 409 10.61 6.18 -31.60
C VAL A 409 11.05 7.64 -31.57
#